data_AF-A0A5C6EU17-F1
#
_entry.id   AF-A0A5C6EU17-F1
#
_cell.length_a   1.000
_cell.length_b   1.000
_cell.length_c   1.000
_cell.angle_alpha   90.00
_cell.angle_beta   90.00
_cell.angle_gamma   90.00
#
_symmetry.space_group_name_H-M   'P 1'
#
loop_
_entity.id
_entity.type
_entity.pdbx_description
1 polymer ?
#
loop_
_entity_poly.entity_id
_entity_poly.type
_entity_poly.pdbx_seq_one_letter_code
_entity_poly.pdbx_strand_id
1 'polypeptide(L)'
;MPLPPPANREQLCRDLCWAINSKALINCGPTIAPVATVEIDVNHLSHFFSGGPPRRVGRYFEKLVLYWLTHVRKVNVITHAMPIRSGKTTLGEIDFLFRDENDQLNHLEVAVKFYLYQPDHPVDGSHFVGPNRQDTFERKMDRIFTHQLPLSRTHVADVQVRNAIVKGRIFYPNDCALPTHYPNRLANDHLRGGVFHQQELNDTERFSGAMFCFSTKPFWLSDQTTDPDDIRVLDLAEFTEKVEHRFASDPTPVLATRLIHRDGAMIEAERFFVLSR
;
A
#
# COMPACT_ATOMS: atom_id res chain seq x y z
N MET A 1 16.78 16.66 -5.44
CA MET A 1 15.51 16.13 -4.88
C MET A 1 15.57 16.32 -3.37
N PRO A 2 14.68 17.12 -2.76
CA PRO A 2 14.69 17.30 -1.31
C PRO A 2 14.50 15.94 -0.62
N LEU A 3 15.16 15.75 0.53
CA LEU A 3 14.89 14.61 1.39
C LEU A 3 13.41 14.64 1.79
N PRO A 4 12.70 13.50 1.78
CA PRO A 4 11.35 13.47 2.33
C PRO A 4 11.41 13.99 3.77
N PRO A 5 10.44 14.81 4.21
CA PRO A 5 10.40 15.26 5.60
C PRO A 5 10.45 14.04 6.53
N PRO A 6 11.07 14.16 7.71
CA PRO A 6 11.06 13.08 8.70
C PRO A 6 9.60 12.66 8.93
N ALA A 7 9.34 11.36 8.89
CA ALA A 7 8.00 10.84 9.12
C ALA A 7 7.48 11.37 10.45
N ASN A 8 6.33 12.04 10.46
CA ASN A 8 5.67 12.36 11.72
C ASN A 8 5.42 11.02 12.47
N ARG A 9 5.72 10.98 13.76
CA ARG A 9 5.52 9.82 14.64
C ARG A 9 4.11 9.26 14.54
N GLU A 10 3.13 10.14 14.43
CA GLU A 10 1.73 9.78 14.25
C GLU A 10 1.46 9.12 12.88
N GLN A 11 2.14 9.56 11.82
CA GLN A 11 2.04 8.94 10.50
C GLN A 11 2.53 7.49 10.53
N LEU A 12 3.66 7.22 11.20
CA LEU A 12 4.17 5.85 11.37
C LEU A 12 3.16 4.96 12.11
N CYS A 13 2.55 5.48 13.17
CA CYS A 13 1.54 4.76 13.94
C CYS A 13 0.29 4.47 13.09
N ARG A 14 -0.22 5.46 12.36
CA ARG A 14 -1.38 5.28 11.46
C ARG A 14 -1.07 4.28 10.35
N ASP A 15 0.12 4.33 9.77
CA ASP A 15 0.55 3.39 8.74
C ASP A 15 0.72 1.97 9.27
N LEU A 16 1.23 1.79 10.49
CA LEU A 16 1.27 0.49 11.15
C LEU A 16 -0.13 -0.07 11.38
N CYS A 17 -1.04 0.73 11.94
CA CYS A 17 -2.44 0.33 12.11
C CYS A 17 -3.08 -0.01 10.77
N TRP A 18 -2.86 0.79 9.73
CA TRP A 18 -3.38 0.51 8.39
C TRP A 18 -2.79 -0.80 7.84
N ALA A 19 -1.49 -1.02 7.99
CA ALA A 19 -0.82 -2.20 7.45
C ALA A 19 -1.41 -3.51 7.98
N ILE A 20 -1.91 -3.50 9.22
CA ILE A 20 -2.49 -4.68 9.86
C ILE A 20 -4.01 -4.72 9.69
N ASN A 21 -4.69 -3.61 10.02
CA ASN A 21 -6.14 -3.56 10.18
C ASN A 21 -6.91 -3.24 8.89
N SER A 22 -6.24 -2.71 7.86
CA SER A 22 -6.91 -2.41 6.59
C SER A 22 -7.49 -3.67 5.96
N LYS A 23 -8.51 -3.50 5.13
CA LYS A 23 -9.05 -4.62 4.35
C LYS A 23 -7.95 -5.25 3.49
N ALA A 24 -7.94 -6.57 3.43
CA ALA A 24 -6.99 -7.27 2.58
C ALA A 24 -7.30 -6.97 1.10
N LEU A 25 -6.26 -6.94 0.28
CA LEU A 25 -6.44 -6.92 -1.17
C LEU A 25 -6.85 -8.31 -1.67
N ILE A 26 -6.47 -9.36 -0.95
CA ILE A 26 -6.76 -10.74 -1.32
C ILE A 26 -7.69 -11.43 -0.32
N ASN A 27 -8.52 -12.34 -0.80
CA ASN A 27 -9.49 -13.11 0.01
C ASN A 27 -8.89 -14.35 0.70
N CYS A 28 -7.58 -14.57 0.54
CA CYS A 28 -6.87 -15.69 1.14
C CYS A 28 -5.70 -15.15 1.95
N GLY A 29 -5.60 -15.56 3.22
CA GLY A 29 -4.59 -15.08 4.14
C GLY A 29 -4.86 -15.56 5.55
N PRO A 30 -3.93 -15.28 6.48
CA PRO A 30 -4.13 -15.63 7.87
C PRO A 30 -5.22 -14.74 8.48
N THR A 31 -5.90 -15.26 9.50
CA THR A 31 -6.69 -14.40 10.39
C THR A 31 -5.73 -13.59 11.25
N ILE A 32 -5.89 -12.28 11.26
CA ILE A 32 -5.03 -11.36 12.00
C ILE A 32 -5.87 -10.64 13.04
N ALA A 33 -5.44 -10.70 14.30
CA ALA A 33 -6.02 -9.88 15.35
C ALA A 33 -5.75 -8.40 15.03
N PRO A 34 -6.78 -7.53 15.03
CA PRO A 34 -6.59 -6.11 14.86
C PRO A 34 -5.66 -5.53 15.93
N VAL A 35 -4.86 -4.56 15.55
CA VAL A 35 -3.95 -3.84 16.46
C VAL A 35 -4.56 -2.49 16.82
N ALA A 36 -4.76 -2.22 18.10
CA ALA A 36 -5.23 -0.91 18.54
C ALA A 36 -4.07 0.09 18.66
N THR A 37 -4.32 1.37 18.42
CA THR A 37 -3.29 2.43 18.56
C THR A 37 -2.70 2.48 19.97
N VAL A 38 -3.50 2.18 20.99
CA VAL A 38 -3.07 2.12 22.40
C VAL A 38 -2.05 1.02 22.68
N GLU A 39 -1.98 -0.01 21.83
CA GLU A 39 -1.01 -1.11 21.96
C GLU A 39 0.36 -0.76 21.36
N ILE A 40 0.45 0.35 20.62
CA ILE A 40 1.65 0.75 19.91
C ILE A 40 2.41 1.80 20.74
N ASP A 41 3.62 1.45 21.18
CA ASP A 41 4.58 2.45 21.66
C ASP A 41 5.09 3.27 20.47
N VAL A 42 4.53 4.47 20.30
CA VAL A 42 4.83 5.38 19.21
C VAL A 42 6.28 5.89 19.25
N ASN A 43 6.87 6.05 20.45
CA ASN A 43 8.26 6.50 20.57
C ASN A 43 9.22 5.39 20.17
N HIS A 44 8.95 4.16 20.61
CA HIS A 44 9.72 2.98 20.20
C HIS A 44 9.60 2.73 18.69
N LEU A 45 8.41 2.86 18.12
CA LEU A 45 8.19 2.80 16.66
C LEU A 45 9.01 3.87 15.93
N SER A 46 8.97 5.11 16.40
CA SER A 46 9.77 6.19 15.82
C SER A 46 11.27 5.90 15.88
N HIS A 47 11.76 5.36 16.99
CA HIS A 47 13.16 4.98 17.15
C HIS A 47 13.56 3.84 16.21
N PHE A 48 12.69 2.85 16.01
CA PHE A 48 12.88 1.77 15.03
C PHE A 48 13.02 2.29 13.58
N PHE A 49 12.44 3.46 13.30
CA PHE A 49 12.56 4.19 12.04
C PHE A 49 13.55 5.37 12.08
N SER A 50 14.47 5.43 13.05
CA SER A 50 15.46 6.51 13.20
C SER A 50 16.34 6.75 11.97
N GLY A 51 16.68 5.71 11.21
CA GLY A 51 17.37 5.81 9.91
C GLY A 51 16.49 6.32 8.76
N GLY A 52 15.26 6.73 9.05
CA GLY A 52 14.23 7.12 8.09
C GLY A 52 13.44 5.92 7.54
N PRO A 53 12.22 6.16 7.03
CA PRO A 53 11.45 5.13 6.34
C PRO A 53 12.04 4.84 4.95
N PRO A 54 12.04 3.57 4.49
CA PRO A 54 12.44 3.22 3.14
C PRO A 54 11.64 3.98 2.08
N ARG A 55 12.29 4.52 1.05
CA ARG A 55 11.61 5.29 -0.01
C ARG A 55 10.58 4.48 -0.80
N ARG A 56 10.80 3.18 -0.97
CA ARG A 56 9.88 2.28 -1.69
C ARG A 56 8.76 1.84 -0.75
N VAL A 57 7.51 2.11 -1.14
CA VAL A 57 6.31 1.76 -0.35
C VAL A 57 6.29 0.29 0.06
N GLY A 58 6.69 -0.62 -0.83
CA GLY A 58 6.79 -2.06 -0.51
C GLY A 58 7.75 -2.37 0.64
N ARG A 59 8.96 -1.81 0.62
CA ARG A 59 9.97 -2.01 1.69
C ARG A 59 9.58 -1.29 2.97
N TYR A 60 8.87 -0.16 2.87
CA TYR A 60 8.30 0.52 4.03
C TYR A 60 7.24 -0.36 4.71
N PHE A 61 6.30 -0.90 3.95
CA PHE A 61 5.28 -1.82 4.43
C PHE A 61 5.88 -3.09 5.07
N GLU A 62 6.85 -3.71 4.42
CA GLU A 62 7.59 -4.85 4.98
C GLU A 62 8.24 -4.50 6.32
N LYS A 63 8.88 -3.33 6.45
CA LYS A 63 9.48 -2.87 7.71
C LYS A 63 8.42 -2.61 8.80
N LEU A 64 7.22 -2.15 8.46
CA LEU A 64 6.10 -2.05 9.41
C LEU A 64 5.63 -3.44 9.88
N VAL A 65 5.54 -4.42 8.97
CA VAL A 65 5.20 -5.80 9.32
C VAL A 65 6.27 -6.41 10.23
N LEU A 66 7.56 -6.15 9.96
CA LEU A 66 8.65 -6.58 10.85
C LEU A 66 8.45 -6.04 12.27
N TYR A 67 8.16 -4.73 12.40
CA TYR A 67 7.88 -4.13 13.69
C TYR A 67 6.69 -4.79 14.39
N TRP A 68 5.60 -5.03 13.65
CA TRP A 68 4.42 -5.72 14.18
C TRP A 68 4.75 -7.12 14.69
N LEU A 69 5.47 -7.95 13.91
CA LEU A 69 5.87 -9.30 14.34
C LEU A 69 6.76 -9.25 15.59
N THR A 70 7.79 -8.41 15.58
CA THR A 70 8.80 -8.39 16.65
C THR A 70 8.33 -7.72 17.94
N HIS A 71 7.56 -6.64 17.86
CA HIS A 71 7.29 -5.78 19.01
C HIS A 71 5.82 -5.74 19.45
N VAL A 72 4.88 -5.94 18.52
CA VAL A 72 3.45 -5.98 18.85
C VAL A 72 3.01 -7.41 19.16
N ARG A 73 3.20 -8.33 18.22
CA ARG A 73 2.95 -9.77 18.42
C ARG A 73 3.99 -10.45 19.30
N LYS A 74 5.23 -9.93 19.31
CA LYS A 74 6.35 -10.47 20.08
C LYS A 74 6.66 -11.93 19.75
N VAL A 75 6.49 -12.30 18.48
CA VAL A 75 6.86 -13.63 17.97
C VAL A 75 8.36 -13.71 17.69
N ASN A 76 8.90 -14.94 17.68
CA ASN A 76 10.31 -15.17 17.41
C ASN A 76 10.58 -15.10 15.89
N VAL A 77 10.99 -13.93 15.40
CA VAL A 77 11.40 -13.74 14.00
C VAL A 77 12.79 -14.35 13.80
N ILE A 78 12.86 -15.48 13.08
CA ILE A 78 14.09 -16.20 12.78
C ILE A 78 14.90 -15.45 11.72
N THR A 79 14.22 -14.97 10.67
CA THR A 79 14.85 -14.18 9.61
C THR A 79 13.82 -13.34 8.86
N HIS A 80 14.30 -12.25 8.25
CA HIS A 80 13.55 -11.36 7.39
C HIS A 80 14.37 -11.11 6.10
N ALA A 81 13.69 -10.99 4.96
CA ALA A 81 14.30 -10.81 3.64
C ALA A 81 15.40 -11.85 3.35
N MET A 82 15.12 -13.13 3.58
CA MET A 82 16.09 -14.22 3.42
C MET A 82 16.21 -14.60 1.93
N PRO A 83 17.38 -14.40 1.28
CA PRO A 83 17.56 -14.81 -0.10
C PRO A 83 17.63 -16.34 -0.21
N ILE A 84 16.86 -16.91 -1.13
CA ILE A 84 16.95 -18.33 -1.50
C ILE A 84 17.85 -18.47 -2.71
N ARG A 85 18.91 -19.27 -2.58
CA ARG A 85 19.92 -19.46 -3.63
C ARG A 85 20.12 -20.94 -3.97
N SER A 86 20.39 -21.21 -5.25
CA SER A 86 20.95 -22.47 -5.73
C SER A 86 22.30 -22.16 -6.37
N GLY A 87 23.39 -22.53 -5.68
CA GLY A 87 24.73 -22.10 -6.04
C GLY A 87 24.86 -20.58 -6.09
N LYS A 88 25.24 -20.03 -7.26
CA LYS A 88 25.37 -18.58 -7.49
C LYS A 88 24.06 -17.90 -7.89
N THR A 89 23.00 -18.66 -8.16
CA THR A 89 21.74 -18.13 -8.67
C THR A 89 20.77 -17.85 -7.52
N THR A 90 20.19 -16.64 -7.48
CA THR A 90 19.11 -16.33 -6.54
C THR A 90 17.77 -16.75 -7.15
N LEU A 91 17.09 -17.68 -6.50
CA LEU A 91 15.79 -18.23 -6.94
C LEU A 91 14.61 -17.37 -6.46
N GLY A 92 14.81 -16.63 -5.38
CA GLY A 92 13.82 -15.76 -4.76
C GLY A 92 14.28 -15.25 -3.40
N GLU A 93 13.34 -14.68 -2.68
CA GLU A 93 13.48 -14.17 -1.32
C GLU A 93 12.26 -14.69 -0.54
N ILE A 94 12.48 -15.08 0.71
CA ILE A 94 11.42 -15.31 1.70
C ILE A 94 11.34 -14.05 2.55
N ASP A 95 10.17 -13.40 2.58
CA ASP A 95 10.03 -12.14 3.30
C ASP A 95 10.18 -12.33 4.82
N PHE A 96 9.48 -13.32 5.41
CA PHE A 96 9.59 -13.63 6.84
C PHE A 96 9.57 -15.13 7.13
N LEU A 97 10.47 -15.56 8.04
CA LEU A 97 10.35 -16.80 8.79
C LEU A 97 10.30 -16.49 10.28
N PHE A 98 9.31 -17.04 10.98
CA PHE A 98 9.15 -16.84 12.42
C PHE A 98 8.46 -18.04 13.07
N ARG A 99 8.64 -18.20 14.38
CA ARG A 99 7.79 -19.09 15.19
C ARG A 99 6.67 -18.30 15.83
N ASP A 100 5.44 -18.76 15.63
CA ASP A 100 4.26 -18.13 16.23
C ASP A 100 4.11 -18.51 17.71
N GLU A 101 3.00 -18.07 18.30
CA GLU A 101 2.68 -18.25 19.72
C GLU A 101 2.48 -19.74 20.10
N ASN A 102 2.24 -20.61 19.11
CA ASN A 102 2.12 -22.07 19.27
C ASN A 102 3.41 -22.80 18.87
N ASP A 103 4.53 -22.08 18.75
CA ASP A 103 5.84 -22.56 18.29
C ASP A 103 5.83 -23.12 16.86
N GLN A 104 4.83 -22.79 16.03
CA GLN A 104 4.78 -23.27 14.65
C GLN A 104 5.68 -22.43 13.76
N LEU A 105 6.49 -23.09 12.92
CA LEU A 105 7.33 -22.41 11.95
C LEU A 105 6.48 -21.89 10.77
N ASN A 106 6.41 -20.57 10.68
CA ASN A 106 5.65 -19.83 9.69
C ASN A 106 6.56 -19.24 8.61
N HIS A 107 6.16 -19.41 7.36
CA HIS A 107 6.62 -18.63 6.22
C HIS A 107 5.53 -17.65 5.82
N LEU A 108 5.86 -16.36 5.86
CA LEU A 108 4.96 -15.28 5.49
C LEU A 108 5.55 -14.45 4.35
N GLU A 109 4.81 -14.36 3.26
CA GLU A 109 5.03 -13.41 2.17
C GLU A 109 4.16 -12.17 2.38
N VAL A 110 4.70 -10.99 2.10
CA VAL A 110 3.95 -9.74 2.26
C VAL A 110 4.03 -8.86 1.01
N ALA A 111 2.95 -8.16 0.72
CA ALA A 111 2.97 -7.14 -0.31
C ALA A 111 1.96 -6.03 -0.02
N VAL A 112 2.31 -4.83 -0.46
CA VAL A 112 1.34 -3.75 -0.66
C VAL A 112 1.32 -3.37 -2.13
N LYS A 113 0.11 -3.29 -2.71
CA LYS A 113 -0.08 -3.04 -4.14
C LYS A 113 -1.17 -2.02 -4.42
N PHE A 114 -0.95 -1.25 -5.48
CA PHE A 114 -1.85 -0.22 -5.96
C PHE A 114 -2.03 -0.46 -7.45
N TYR A 115 -3.25 -0.79 -7.86
CA TYR A 115 -3.56 -1.11 -9.25
C TYR A 115 -4.64 -0.17 -9.78
N LEU A 116 -4.51 0.24 -11.03
CA LEU A 116 -5.57 0.90 -11.79
C LEU A 116 -6.43 -0.17 -12.47
N TYR A 117 -7.74 -0.01 -12.42
CA TYR A 117 -8.64 -0.82 -13.22
C TYR A 117 -8.66 -0.29 -14.67
N GLN A 118 -8.30 -1.17 -15.62
CA GLN A 118 -8.23 -0.90 -17.05
C GLN A 118 -9.15 -1.89 -17.79
N PRO A 119 -10.46 -1.59 -17.91
CA PRO A 119 -11.42 -2.50 -18.56
C PRO A 119 -11.07 -2.77 -20.02
N ASP A 120 -10.72 -1.73 -20.77
CA ASP A 120 -10.54 -1.82 -22.23
C ASP A 120 -9.10 -2.14 -22.67
N HIS A 121 -8.16 -2.11 -21.73
CA HIS A 121 -6.72 -2.24 -22.00
C HIS A 121 -6.03 -3.22 -21.04
N PRO A 122 -6.45 -4.50 -21.00
CA PRO A 122 -5.80 -5.48 -20.15
C PRO A 122 -4.33 -5.67 -20.54
N VAL A 123 -3.49 -5.92 -19.54
CA VAL A 123 -2.07 -6.24 -19.73
C VAL A 123 -1.84 -7.68 -19.28
N ASP A 124 -1.33 -8.52 -20.18
CA ASP A 124 -1.11 -9.95 -19.93
C ASP A 124 -2.34 -10.67 -19.35
N GLY A 125 -3.54 -10.31 -19.84
CA GLY A 125 -4.83 -10.86 -19.38
C GLY A 125 -5.36 -10.28 -18.06
N SER A 126 -4.68 -9.30 -17.48
CA SER A 126 -5.10 -8.60 -16.26
C SER A 126 -5.72 -7.25 -16.55
N HIS A 127 -6.87 -6.97 -15.94
CA HIS A 127 -7.47 -5.62 -15.94
C HIS A 127 -6.98 -4.75 -14.78
N PHE A 128 -6.06 -5.23 -13.93
CA PHE A 128 -5.60 -4.52 -12.73
C PHE A 128 -4.10 -4.29 -12.83
N VAL A 129 -3.75 -3.08 -13.30
CA VAL A 129 -2.40 -2.75 -13.76
C VAL A 129 -1.76 -1.72 -12.83
N GLY A 130 -0.55 -2.01 -12.37
CA GLY A 130 0.20 -1.17 -11.45
C GLY A 130 0.93 -0.04 -12.19
N PRO A 131 1.61 0.86 -11.46
CA PRO A 131 2.37 1.96 -12.06
C PRO A 131 3.46 1.49 -13.03
N ASN A 132 4.04 0.31 -12.78
CA ASN A 132 4.83 -0.40 -13.77
C ASN A 132 3.88 -1.34 -14.51
N ARG A 133 3.75 -1.21 -15.84
CA ARG A 133 2.81 -2.02 -16.64
C ARG A 133 3.01 -3.52 -16.48
N GLN A 134 4.23 -3.94 -16.16
CA GLN A 134 4.51 -5.34 -15.89
C GLN A 134 3.89 -5.76 -14.52
N ASP A 135 3.81 -4.87 -13.54
CA ASP A 135 3.18 -5.17 -12.24
C ASP A 135 1.66 -5.29 -12.36
N THR A 136 1.20 -6.51 -12.59
CA THR A 136 -0.19 -6.90 -12.80
C THR A 136 -0.70 -7.68 -11.59
N PHE A 137 -1.98 -7.58 -11.24
CA PHE A 137 -2.54 -8.29 -10.08
C PHE A 137 -2.35 -9.81 -10.23
N GLU A 138 -2.85 -10.39 -11.33
CA GLU A 138 -2.79 -11.81 -11.65
C GLU A 138 -1.34 -12.30 -11.62
N ARG A 139 -0.43 -11.56 -12.26
CA ARG A 139 0.99 -11.93 -12.29
C ARG A 139 1.64 -11.89 -10.91
N LYS A 140 1.29 -10.91 -10.06
CA LYS A 140 1.79 -10.86 -8.68
C LYS A 140 1.21 -12.00 -7.83
N MET A 141 -0.07 -12.33 -8.01
CA MET A 141 -0.71 -13.44 -7.32
C MET A 141 -0.08 -14.77 -7.73
N ASP A 142 0.07 -15.02 -9.02
CA ASP A 142 0.73 -16.22 -9.53
C ASP A 142 2.15 -16.33 -8.98
N ARG A 143 2.91 -15.22 -8.99
CA ARG A 143 4.26 -15.19 -8.42
C ARG A 143 4.29 -15.57 -6.95
N ILE A 144 3.39 -15.03 -6.12
CA ILE A 144 3.33 -15.35 -4.69
C ILE A 144 2.99 -16.82 -4.48
N PHE A 145 1.88 -17.29 -5.08
CA PHE A 145 1.29 -18.57 -4.73
C PHE A 145 1.90 -19.77 -5.44
N THR A 146 2.41 -19.60 -6.66
CA THR A 146 2.98 -20.70 -7.45
C THR A 146 4.51 -20.75 -7.38
N HIS A 147 5.17 -19.67 -6.95
CA HIS A 147 6.63 -19.63 -6.83
C HIS A 147 7.10 -19.32 -5.41
N GLN A 148 6.81 -18.13 -4.86
CA GLN A 148 7.43 -17.67 -3.60
C GLN A 148 7.06 -18.56 -2.41
N LEU A 149 5.76 -18.78 -2.15
CA LEU A 149 5.32 -19.65 -1.05
C LEU A 149 5.87 -21.09 -1.18
N PRO A 150 5.83 -21.74 -2.37
CA PRO A 150 6.46 -23.04 -2.58
C PRO A 150 7.97 -23.13 -2.33
N LEU A 151 8.76 -22.05 -2.45
CA LEU A 151 10.22 -22.11 -2.22
C LEU A 151 10.59 -22.68 -0.85
N SER A 152 9.80 -22.33 0.17
CA SER A 152 9.95 -22.84 1.54
C SER A 152 9.59 -24.32 1.72
N ARG A 153 9.03 -25.00 0.71
CA ARG A 153 8.83 -26.46 0.78
C ARG A 153 10.12 -27.22 0.53
N THR A 154 11.02 -26.64 -0.27
CA THR A 154 12.23 -27.31 -0.75
C THR A 154 13.51 -26.75 -0.14
N HIS A 155 13.50 -25.51 0.35
CA HIS A 155 14.70 -24.82 0.84
C HIS A 155 14.69 -24.53 2.34
N VAL A 156 13.57 -24.74 3.03
CA VAL A 156 13.44 -24.52 4.47
C VAL A 156 12.70 -25.71 5.05
N ALA A 157 13.42 -26.55 5.79
CA ALA A 157 12.81 -27.70 6.46
C ALA A 157 11.73 -27.24 7.45
N ASP A 158 10.73 -28.10 7.67
CA ASP A 158 9.79 -27.99 8.78
C ASP A 158 8.89 -26.74 8.80
N VAL A 159 8.81 -25.95 7.73
CA VAL A 159 7.81 -24.89 7.62
C VAL A 159 6.42 -25.52 7.62
N GLN A 160 5.66 -25.27 8.69
CA GLN A 160 4.34 -25.82 8.93
C GLN A 160 3.25 -24.96 8.30
N VAL A 161 3.40 -23.65 8.35
CA VAL A 161 2.40 -22.69 7.88
C VAL A 161 2.99 -21.79 6.80
N ARG A 162 2.24 -21.59 5.71
CA ARG A 162 2.63 -20.74 4.56
C ARG A 162 1.48 -19.80 4.23
N ASN A 163 1.69 -18.51 4.42
CA ASN A 163 0.66 -17.50 4.27
C ASN A 163 1.15 -16.30 3.49
N ALA A 164 0.22 -15.56 2.89
CA ALA A 164 0.49 -14.28 2.28
C ALA A 164 -0.40 -13.20 2.90
N ILE A 165 0.16 -12.03 3.15
CA ILE A 165 -0.60 -10.81 3.48
C ILE A 165 -0.40 -9.83 2.34
N VAL A 166 -1.44 -9.62 1.54
CA VAL A 166 -1.44 -8.60 0.49
C VAL A 166 -2.45 -7.52 0.86
N LYS A 167 -1.95 -6.31 1.12
CA LYS A 167 -2.76 -5.11 1.34
C LYS A 167 -2.68 -4.21 0.12
N GLY A 168 -3.53 -3.20 0.05
CA GLY A 168 -3.51 -2.32 -1.11
C GLY A 168 -4.81 -1.60 -1.39
N ARG A 169 -4.88 -1.02 -2.58
CA ARG A 169 -6.06 -0.33 -3.09
C ARG A 169 -6.17 -0.53 -4.60
N ILE A 170 -7.38 -0.75 -5.10
CA ILE A 170 -7.68 -0.69 -6.53
C ILE A 170 -8.30 0.67 -6.83
N PHE A 171 -7.86 1.31 -7.91
CA PHE A 171 -8.39 2.60 -8.35
C PHE A 171 -9.24 2.40 -9.60
N TYR A 172 -10.47 2.89 -9.56
CA TYR A 172 -11.46 2.75 -10.61
C TYR A 172 -11.70 4.09 -11.29
N PRO A 173 -11.77 4.16 -12.63
CA PRO A 173 -12.28 5.34 -13.31
C PRO A 173 -13.70 5.65 -12.82
N ASN A 174 -13.98 6.92 -12.56
CA ASN A 174 -15.21 7.32 -11.87
C ASN A 174 -16.49 6.99 -12.64
N ASP A 175 -16.43 7.09 -13.96
CA ASP A 175 -17.59 6.85 -14.83
C ASP A 175 -17.60 5.43 -15.41
N CYS A 176 -16.77 4.54 -14.85
CA CYS A 176 -16.70 3.15 -15.27
C CYS A 176 -17.52 2.25 -14.35
N ALA A 177 -18.34 1.39 -14.95
CA ALA A 177 -19.00 0.32 -14.22
C ALA A 177 -17.96 -0.60 -13.56
N LEU A 178 -18.22 -0.97 -12.31
CA LEU A 178 -17.37 -1.95 -11.64
C LEU A 178 -17.43 -3.31 -12.34
N PRO A 179 -16.35 -4.10 -12.31
CA PRO A 179 -16.37 -5.48 -12.80
C PRO A 179 -17.51 -6.27 -12.17
N THR A 180 -18.25 -7.00 -12.99
CA THR A 180 -19.26 -7.96 -12.49
C THR A 180 -18.61 -9.16 -11.81
N HIS A 181 -17.38 -9.49 -12.20
CA HIS A 181 -16.58 -10.57 -11.64
C HIS A 181 -15.16 -10.08 -11.39
N TYR A 182 -14.66 -10.35 -10.20
CA TYR A 182 -13.27 -10.09 -9.84
C TYR A 182 -12.40 -11.32 -10.14
N PRO A 183 -11.11 -11.13 -10.46
CA PRO A 183 -10.18 -12.22 -10.70
C PRO A 183 -10.01 -13.05 -9.44
N ASN A 184 -9.54 -14.28 -9.65
CA ASN A 184 -9.28 -15.20 -8.54
C ASN A 184 -8.41 -14.53 -7.48
N ARG A 185 -8.77 -14.77 -6.21
CA ARG A 185 -8.13 -14.21 -5.00
C ARG A 185 -8.37 -12.74 -4.70
N LEU A 186 -8.88 -11.90 -5.60
CA LEU A 186 -9.18 -10.50 -5.25
C LEU A 186 -10.33 -10.47 -4.24
N ALA A 187 -10.15 -9.76 -3.12
CA ALA A 187 -11.19 -9.62 -2.11
C ALA A 187 -12.35 -8.76 -2.63
N ASN A 188 -13.60 -9.14 -2.41
CA ASN A 188 -14.76 -8.36 -2.91
C ASN A 188 -14.87 -6.98 -2.24
N ASP A 189 -14.39 -6.87 -1.01
CA ASP A 189 -14.46 -5.69 -0.17
C ASP A 189 -13.13 -4.91 -0.11
N HIS A 190 -12.17 -5.22 -0.98
CA HIS A 190 -10.88 -4.52 -1.08
C HIS A 190 -11.04 -2.98 -1.08
N LEU A 191 -10.03 -2.27 -0.60
CA LEU A 191 -10.07 -0.80 -0.60
C LEU A 191 -10.10 -0.25 -2.02
N ARG A 192 -10.95 0.75 -2.25
CA ARG A 192 -11.16 1.37 -3.56
C ARG A 192 -10.74 2.84 -3.57
N GLY A 193 -10.31 3.34 -4.72
CA GLY A 193 -10.05 4.76 -4.96
C GLY A 193 -10.53 5.18 -6.35
N GLY A 194 -10.47 6.47 -6.64
CA GLY A 194 -10.85 7.02 -7.94
C GLY A 194 -9.68 7.12 -8.92
N VAL A 195 -10.00 7.29 -10.19
CA VAL A 195 -9.05 7.73 -11.22
C VAL A 195 -9.66 8.91 -11.95
N PHE A 196 -8.88 9.96 -12.10
CA PHE A 196 -9.21 11.15 -12.86
C PHE A 196 -8.13 11.40 -13.89
N HIS A 197 -8.51 11.74 -15.11
CA HIS A 197 -7.63 12.41 -16.05
C HIS A 197 -7.53 13.88 -15.65
N GLN A 198 -6.39 14.49 -15.94
CA GLN A 198 -6.13 15.90 -15.66
C GLN A 198 -7.27 16.84 -16.12
N GLN A 199 -7.89 16.55 -17.27
CA GLN A 199 -8.97 17.38 -17.82
C GLN A 199 -10.26 17.35 -16.98
N GLU A 200 -10.49 16.26 -16.25
CA GLU A 200 -11.65 16.10 -15.37
C GLU A 200 -11.54 16.94 -14.09
N LEU A 201 -10.33 17.45 -13.77
CA LEU A 201 -10.14 18.38 -12.64
C LEU A 201 -10.80 19.75 -12.89
N ASN A 202 -11.17 20.07 -14.14
CA ASN A 202 -11.88 21.29 -14.48
C ASN A 202 -13.37 21.25 -14.11
N ASP A 203 -13.89 20.12 -13.65
CA ASP A 203 -15.26 20.00 -13.13
C ASP A 203 -15.37 20.63 -11.73
N THR A 204 -15.56 21.95 -11.71
CA THR A 204 -15.66 22.73 -10.47
C THR A 204 -16.89 22.38 -9.63
N GLU A 205 -17.97 21.86 -10.22
CA GLU A 205 -19.15 21.45 -9.47
C GLU A 205 -18.85 20.20 -8.64
N ARG A 206 -18.20 19.21 -9.26
CA ARG A 206 -17.80 17.96 -8.59
C ARG A 206 -16.87 18.19 -7.40
N PHE A 207 -16.00 19.19 -7.50
CA PHE A 207 -14.97 19.48 -6.49
C PHE A 207 -15.26 20.74 -5.66
N SER A 208 -16.49 21.24 -5.69
CA SER A 208 -16.88 22.45 -4.97
C SER A 208 -16.63 22.31 -3.45
N GLY A 209 -15.87 23.26 -2.89
CA GLY A 209 -15.50 23.28 -1.47
C GLY A 209 -14.57 22.16 -1.02
N ALA A 210 -14.02 21.37 -1.95
CA ALA A 210 -13.06 20.33 -1.64
C ALA A 210 -11.65 20.90 -1.51
N MET A 211 -10.87 20.35 -0.59
CA MET A 211 -9.43 20.60 -0.48
C MET A 211 -8.65 19.37 -0.90
N PHE A 212 -7.38 19.55 -1.23
CA PHE A 212 -6.55 18.50 -1.81
C PHE A 212 -5.17 18.46 -1.18
N CYS A 213 -4.59 17.26 -1.12
CA CYS A 213 -3.16 17.12 -0.83
C CYS A 213 -2.55 15.99 -1.68
N PHE A 214 -1.28 16.15 -2.05
CA PHE A 214 -0.54 15.09 -2.73
C PHE A 214 -0.03 14.03 -1.75
N SER A 215 -0.24 12.76 -2.08
CA SER A 215 0.32 11.64 -1.31
C SER A 215 1.78 11.41 -1.68
N THR A 216 2.70 11.60 -0.73
CA THR A 216 4.13 11.41 -0.94
C THR A 216 4.59 10.00 -0.55
N LYS A 217 5.48 9.40 -1.36
CA LYS A 217 6.11 8.12 -0.98
C LYS A 217 7.03 8.31 0.24
N PRO A 218 7.07 7.35 1.19
CA PRO A 218 6.40 6.06 1.15
C PRO A 218 4.99 6.03 1.79
N PHE A 219 4.46 7.17 2.24
CA PHE A 219 3.23 7.31 3.04
C PHE A 219 1.94 7.23 2.21
N TRP A 220 1.81 6.15 1.43
CA TRP A 220 0.63 5.85 0.61
C TRP A 220 -0.37 4.92 1.32
N LEU A 221 -0.12 4.59 2.58
CA LEU A 221 -0.82 3.53 3.30
C LEU A 221 -2.05 4.10 4.01
N SER A 222 -1.88 4.69 5.19
CA SER A 222 -3.00 5.22 5.98
C SER A 222 -3.67 6.41 5.30
N ASP A 223 -4.88 6.71 5.75
CA ASP A 223 -5.59 7.94 5.40
C ASP A 223 -4.76 9.17 5.81
N GLN A 224 -4.84 10.22 4.99
CA GLN A 224 -4.18 11.49 5.28
C GLN A 224 -5.02 12.28 6.29
N THR A 225 -4.34 12.81 7.31
CA THR A 225 -4.92 13.73 8.29
C THR A 225 -4.04 14.96 8.32
N THR A 226 -4.64 16.12 8.05
CA THR A 226 -3.94 17.41 8.05
C THR A 226 -4.76 18.43 8.83
N ASP A 227 -4.09 19.45 9.34
CA ASP A 227 -4.75 20.65 9.83
C ASP A 227 -5.24 21.47 8.60
N PRO A 228 -6.39 22.18 8.66
CA PRO A 228 -6.75 23.17 7.66
C PRO A 228 -5.61 24.14 7.29
N ASP A 229 -4.77 24.53 8.26
CA ASP A 229 -3.68 25.49 8.06
C ASP A 229 -2.37 24.84 7.56
N ASP A 230 -2.39 23.53 7.28
CA ASP A 230 -1.23 22.82 6.76
C ASP A 230 -0.93 23.24 5.32
N ILE A 231 0.29 23.75 5.07
CA ILE A 231 0.76 24.21 3.75
C ILE A 231 0.67 23.17 2.63
N ARG A 232 0.43 21.91 2.96
CA ARG A 232 0.23 20.81 1.99
C ARG A 232 -1.21 20.73 1.47
N VAL A 233 -2.14 21.42 2.11
CA VAL A 233 -3.56 21.48 1.76
C VAL A 233 -3.74 22.58 0.72
N LEU A 234 -4.42 22.25 -0.35
CA LEU A 234 -4.57 23.07 -1.55
C LEU A 234 -6.04 23.20 -1.88
N ASP A 235 -6.47 24.37 -2.34
CA ASP A 235 -7.76 24.47 -3.00
C ASP A 235 -7.72 23.82 -4.40
N LEU A 236 -8.86 23.79 -5.09
CA LEU A 236 -8.96 23.19 -6.43
C LEU A 236 -8.07 23.89 -7.47
N ALA A 237 -7.94 25.22 -7.40
CA ALA A 237 -7.19 26.00 -8.37
C ALA A 237 -5.68 25.73 -8.20
N GLU A 238 -5.19 25.81 -6.97
CA GLU A 238 -3.80 25.52 -6.63
C GLU A 238 -3.43 24.05 -6.92
N PHE A 239 -4.34 23.12 -6.64
CA PHE A 239 -4.14 21.71 -6.94
C PHE A 239 -4.02 21.45 -8.44
N THR A 240 -4.94 22.01 -9.23
CA THR A 240 -4.96 21.86 -10.69
C THR A 240 -3.72 22.47 -11.32
N GLU A 241 -3.31 23.68 -10.91
CA GLU A 241 -2.08 24.33 -11.38
C GLU A 241 -0.84 23.46 -11.09
N LYS A 242 -0.74 22.89 -9.89
CA LYS A 242 0.38 22.01 -9.53
C LYS A 242 0.38 20.69 -10.30
N VAL A 243 -0.79 20.13 -10.61
CA VAL A 243 -0.91 18.95 -11.49
C VAL A 243 -0.43 19.30 -12.90
N GLU A 244 -0.90 20.41 -13.45
CA GLU A 244 -0.50 20.93 -14.77
C GLU A 244 1.00 21.12 -14.88
N HIS A 245 1.58 21.89 -13.96
CA HIS A 245 3.00 22.15 -13.92
C HIS A 245 3.82 20.85 -13.80
N ARG A 246 3.35 19.89 -13.00
CA ARG A 246 4.03 18.60 -12.87
C ARG A 246 4.00 17.81 -14.17
N PHE A 247 2.83 17.63 -14.77
CA PHE A 247 2.68 16.87 -16.02
C PHE A 247 3.35 17.52 -17.22
N ALA A 248 3.58 18.83 -17.21
CA ALA A 248 4.42 19.49 -18.20
C ALA A 248 5.87 18.98 -18.19
N SER A 249 6.35 18.47 -17.04
CA SER A 249 7.73 17.97 -16.87
C SER A 249 7.84 16.44 -16.77
N ASP A 250 6.86 15.80 -16.13
CA ASP A 250 6.84 14.36 -15.87
C ASP A 250 5.38 13.87 -15.88
N PRO A 251 4.95 13.09 -16.90
CA PRO A 251 3.58 12.58 -17.03
C PRO A 251 3.28 11.42 -16.06
N THR A 252 4.17 11.11 -15.10
CA THR A 252 3.96 10.01 -14.16
C THR A 252 2.71 10.25 -13.30
N PRO A 253 1.77 9.28 -13.21
CA PRO A 253 0.57 9.37 -12.40
C PRO A 253 0.83 9.81 -10.96
N VAL A 254 -0.09 10.61 -10.44
CA VAL A 254 0.07 11.25 -9.13
C VAL A 254 -1.04 10.79 -8.20
N LEU A 255 -0.68 10.32 -7.02
CA LEU A 255 -1.64 9.96 -6.00
C LEU A 255 -2.01 11.21 -5.20
N ALA A 256 -3.30 11.51 -5.13
CA ALA A 256 -3.83 12.65 -4.41
C ALA A 256 -4.99 12.20 -3.53
N THR A 257 -5.30 13.05 -2.55
CA THR A 257 -6.38 12.85 -1.61
C THR A 257 -7.27 14.08 -1.65
N ARG A 258 -8.58 13.85 -1.76
CA ARG A 258 -9.61 14.85 -1.50
C ARG A 258 -9.93 14.85 -0.02
N LEU A 259 -9.85 16.03 0.58
CA LEU A 259 -10.11 16.27 1.98
C LEU A 259 -11.43 17.03 2.12
N ILE A 260 -12.19 16.67 3.15
CA ILE A 260 -13.39 17.40 3.58
C ILE A 260 -13.24 17.82 5.03
N HIS A 261 -13.88 18.93 5.37
CA HIS A 261 -13.92 19.39 6.74
C HIS A 261 -14.94 18.58 7.55
N ARG A 262 -14.51 17.96 8.65
CA ARG A 262 -15.38 17.29 9.62
C ARG A 262 -14.85 17.52 11.03
N ASP A 263 -15.70 17.98 11.93
CA ASP A 263 -15.40 18.16 13.36
C ASP A 263 -14.14 19.00 13.65
N GLY A 264 -13.88 20.03 12.83
CA GLY A 264 -12.71 20.91 12.99
C GLY A 264 -11.40 20.36 12.44
N ALA A 265 -11.42 19.22 11.75
CA ALA A 265 -10.27 18.61 11.10
C ALA A 265 -10.52 18.33 9.62
N MET A 266 -9.45 18.32 8.82
CA MET A 266 -9.51 17.85 7.44
C MET A 266 -9.32 16.33 7.42
N ILE A 267 -10.34 15.63 6.97
CA ILE A 267 -10.33 14.17 6.84
C ILE A 267 -10.36 13.76 5.37
N GLU A 268 -9.68 12.66 5.07
CA GLU A 268 -9.74 12.02 3.76
C GLU A 268 -11.16 11.56 3.42
N ALA A 269 -11.73 12.14 2.37
CA ALA A 269 -12.98 11.70 1.77
C ALA A 269 -12.73 10.66 0.68
N GLU A 270 -11.67 10.87 -0.10
CA GLU A 270 -11.41 10.07 -1.28
C GLU A 270 -9.93 10.11 -1.64
N ARG A 271 -9.41 8.99 -2.11
CA ARG A 271 -8.07 8.88 -2.67
C ARG A 271 -8.14 8.51 -4.13
N PHE A 272 -7.39 9.20 -4.95
CA PHE A 272 -7.44 9.01 -6.38
C PHE A 272 -6.08 9.21 -7.06
N PHE A 273 -5.89 8.52 -8.19
CA PHE A 273 -4.81 8.86 -9.10
C PHE A 273 -5.29 9.93 -10.08
N VAL A 274 -4.42 10.92 -10.34
CA VAL A 274 -4.54 11.76 -11.53
C VAL A 274 -3.60 11.24 -12.61
N LEU A 275 -4.11 11.10 -13.83
CA LEU A 275 -3.38 10.66 -15.02
C LEU A 275 -3.17 11.85 -15.98
N SER A 276 -1.99 11.93 -16.60
CA SER A 276 -1.76 12.82 -17.73
C SER A 276 -2.40 12.19 -18.97
N ARG A 277 -3.38 12.87 -19.58
CA ARG A 277 -4.09 12.50 -20.83
C ARG A 277 -4.15 11.00 -21.15
#